data_AF-A0A7Y2T476-F1
#
_entry.id   AF-A0A7Y2T476-F1
#
_cell.length_a   1.000
_cell.length_b   1.000
_cell.length_c   1.000
_cell.angle_alpha   90.00
_cell.angle_beta   90.00
_cell.angle_gamma   90.00
#
_symmetry.space_group_name_H-M   'P 1'
#
loop_
_entity.id
_entity.type
_entity.pdbx_description
1 polymer ?
#
loop_
_entity_poly.entity_id
_entity_poly.type
_entity_poly.pdbx_seq_one_letter_code
_entity_poly.pdbx_strand_id
1 'polypeptide(L)'
;MKSRKNLTRFTYETTAFQGWRLCLSRTGTTFTKYFSDKKYGGERKALKAADGALTELKELLEKSRKVNGKLSKTTINKAQKLLKAA
;
A
#
# COMPACT_ATOMS: atom_id res chain seq x y z
N MET A 1 -4.38 16.61 -11.02
CA MET A 1 -3.59 15.80 -10.05
C MET A 1 -2.87 14.70 -10.80
N LYS A 2 -1.54 14.59 -10.70
CA LYS A 2 -0.80 13.45 -11.28
C LYS A 2 -1.23 12.17 -10.57
N SER A 3 -1.91 11.27 -11.28
CA SER A 3 -2.23 9.94 -10.81
C SER A 3 -0.93 9.21 -10.44
N ARG A 4 -0.74 8.87 -9.16
CA ARG A 4 0.39 8.03 -8.74
C ARG A 4 -0.02 6.57 -8.90
N LYS A 5 0.73 5.82 -9.70
CA LYS A 5 0.45 4.39 -9.95
C LYS A 5 0.40 3.65 -8.61
N ASN A 6 -0.71 2.94 -8.35
CA ASN A 6 -0.99 2.17 -7.13
C ASN A 6 -1.31 2.99 -5.86
N LEU A 7 -1.38 4.33 -5.94
CA LEU A 7 -1.80 5.21 -4.84
C LEU A 7 -2.99 6.06 -5.29
N THR A 8 -4.14 5.87 -4.65
CA THR A 8 -5.36 6.64 -4.92
C THR A 8 -5.63 7.56 -3.74
N ARG A 9 -5.81 8.86 -4.00
CA ARG A 9 -6.30 9.80 -2.99
C ARG A 9 -7.78 9.51 -2.74
N PHE A 10 -8.15 9.32 -1.48
CA PHE A 10 -9.54 9.25 -1.04
C PHE A 10 -9.88 10.53 -0.30
N THR A 11 -10.79 11.30 -0.88
CA THR A 11 -11.43 12.46 -0.27
C THR A 11 -12.92 12.26 -0.44
N TYR A 12 -13.62 11.96 0.64
CA TYR A 12 -15.08 11.99 0.63
C TYR A 12 -15.50 13.40 1.06
N GLU A 13 -16.31 14.09 0.25
CA GLU A 13 -16.81 15.43 0.59
C GLU A 13 -17.68 15.44 1.86
N THR A 14 -18.36 14.33 2.14
CA THR A 14 -19.35 14.20 3.22
C THR A 14 -18.84 13.45 4.45
N THR A 15 -17.63 12.88 4.43
CA THR A 15 -17.08 12.15 5.59
C THR A 15 -15.69 12.64 5.95
N ALA A 16 -15.37 12.66 7.25
CA ALA A 16 -14.07 13.05 7.80
C ALA A 16 -12.91 12.11 7.41
N PHE A 17 -13.16 11.13 6.55
CA PHE A 17 -12.14 10.23 6.05
C PHE A 17 -11.48 10.81 4.80
N GLN A 18 -10.36 11.46 5.04
CA GLN A 18 -9.40 11.81 4.01
C GLN A 18 -8.16 10.92 4.20
N GLY A 19 -7.68 10.33 3.12
CA GLY A 19 -6.47 9.52 3.15
C GLY A 19 -5.94 9.12 1.78
N TRP A 20 -4.95 8.23 1.80
CA TRP A 20 -4.40 7.58 0.63
C TRP A 20 -4.67 6.08 0.69
N ARG A 21 -5.13 5.49 -0.41
CA ARG A 21 -5.24 4.05 -0.58
C ARG A 21 -4.07 3.55 -1.41
N LEU A 22 -3.27 2.68 -0.81
CA LEU A 22 -2.33 1.83 -1.53
C LEU A 22 -3.07 0.59 -2.02
N CYS A 23 -3.01 0.33 -3.32
CA CYS A 23 -3.51 -0.90 -3.93
C CYS A 23 -2.49 -1.45 -4.92
N LEU A 24 -1.90 -2.60 -4.62
CA LEU A 24 -0.94 -3.28 -5.49
C LEU A 24 -1.37 -4.72 -5.71
N SER A 25 -1.62 -5.09 -6.95
CA SER A 25 -1.85 -6.47 -7.37
C SER A 25 -0.61 -7.07 -8.02
N ARG A 26 -0.19 -8.26 -7.58
CA ARG A 26 0.91 -9.00 -8.18
C ARG A 26 0.60 -10.50 -8.18
N THR A 27 0.75 -11.14 -9.35
CA THR A 27 0.55 -12.60 -9.55
C THR A 27 -0.74 -13.13 -8.90
N GLY A 28 -1.86 -12.44 -9.13
CA GLY A 28 -3.18 -12.81 -8.59
C GLY A 28 -3.41 -12.53 -7.10
N THR A 29 -2.46 -11.91 -6.39
CA THR A 29 -2.65 -11.45 -5.01
C THR A 29 -2.72 -9.92 -4.96
N THR A 30 -3.72 -9.39 -4.25
CA THR A 30 -3.91 -7.94 -4.08
C THR A 30 -3.61 -7.53 -2.64
N PHE A 31 -2.79 -6.50 -2.51
CA PHE A 31 -2.46 -5.87 -1.25
C PHE A 31 -3.12 -4.49 -1.20
N THR A 32 -3.92 -4.26 -0.16
CA THR A 32 -4.63 -2.99 0.03
C THR A 32 -4.39 -2.45 1.44
N LYS A 33 -4.05 -1.17 1.54
CA LYS A 33 -3.89 -0.47 2.81
C LYS A 33 -4.35 0.98 2.68
N TYR A 34 -5.02 1.47 3.71
CA TYR A 34 -5.45 2.85 3.82
C TYR A 34 -4.54 3.61 4.80
N PHE A 35 -4.14 4.80 4.38
CA PHE A 35 -3.33 5.76 5.12
C PHE A 35 -4.17 7.00 5.36
N SER A 36 -4.86 7.07 6.50
CA SER A 36 -5.73 8.21 6.82
C SER A 36 -4.92 9.44 7.23
N ASP A 37 -5.26 10.61 6.71
CA ASP A 37 -4.58 11.87 7.05
C ASP A 37 -4.62 12.13 8.55
N LYS A 38 -5.72 11.80 9.23
CA LYS A 38 -5.86 11.91 10.69
C LYS A 38 -4.78 11.14 11.46
N LYS A 39 -4.52 9.88 11.06
CA LYS A 39 -3.49 9.03 11.72
C LYS A 39 -2.08 9.52 11.44
N TYR A 40 -1.80 9.98 10.22
CA TYR A 40 -0.44 10.32 9.78
C TYR A 40 -0.12 11.82 9.94
N GLY A 41 -1.08 12.65 10.32
CA GLY A 41 -0.89 14.09 10.56
C GLY A 41 -0.94 14.95 9.30
N GLY A 42 -1.84 14.60 8.37
CA GLY A 42 -2.15 15.36 7.16
C GLY A 42 -1.79 14.64 5.86
N GLU A 43 -2.28 15.19 4.74
CA GLU A 43 -2.15 14.60 3.40
C GLU A 43 -0.70 14.30 3.02
N ARG A 44 0.21 15.24 3.25
CA ARG A 44 1.62 15.10 2.85
C ARG A 44 2.31 13.98 3.62
N LYS A 45 2.01 13.82 4.92
CA LYS A 45 2.58 12.76 5.76
C LYS A 45 1.96 11.41 5.44
N ALA A 46 0.65 11.35 5.21
CA ALA A 46 -0.03 10.14 4.76
C ALA A 46 0.48 9.67 3.40
N LEU A 47 0.70 10.61 2.46
CA LEU A 47 1.31 10.31 1.17
C LEU A 47 2.72 9.76 1.33
N LYS A 48 3.56 10.39 2.17
CA LYS A 48 4.92 9.91 2.43
C LYS A 48 4.94 8.50 3.01
N ALA A 49 4.04 8.19 3.95
CA ALA A 49 3.90 6.86 4.52
C ALA A 49 3.43 5.82 3.48
N ALA A 50 2.44 6.18 2.66
CA ALA A 50 1.93 5.32 1.60
C ALA A 50 2.98 5.05 0.52
N ASP A 51 3.77 6.06 0.15
CA ASP A 51 4.84 5.97 -0.85
C ASP A 51 6.01 5.11 -0.35
N GLY A 52 6.41 5.27 0.93
CA GLY A 52 7.39 4.41 1.59
C GLY A 52 6.93 2.95 1.62
N ALA A 53 5.71 2.70 2.11
CA ALA A 53 5.14 1.36 2.15
C ALA A 53 5.01 0.73 0.76
N LEU A 54 4.68 1.49 -0.28
CA LEU A 54 4.64 1.02 -1.66
C LEU A 54 6.03 0.61 -2.17
N THR A 55 7.05 1.39 -1.84
CA THR A 55 8.43 1.14 -2.25
C THR A 55 8.96 -0.13 -1.61
N GLU A 56 8.83 -0.25 -0.29
CA GLU A 56 9.26 -1.46 0.42
C GLU A 56 8.47 -2.70 -0.01
N LEU A 57 7.16 -2.56 -0.25
CA LEU A 57 6.33 -3.66 -0.75
C LEU A 57 6.80 -4.10 -2.15
N LYS A 58 7.10 -3.17 -3.04
CA LYS A 58 7.65 -3.50 -4.37
C LYS A 58 8.99 -4.24 -4.24
N GLU A 59 9.91 -3.72 -3.44
CA GLU A 59 11.20 -4.37 -3.23
C GLU A 59 11.07 -5.79 -2.66
N LEU A 60 10.19 -5.97 -1.67
CA LEU A 60 9.91 -7.28 -1.10
C LEU A 60 9.38 -8.25 -2.17
N LEU A 61 8.48 -7.78 -3.02
CA LEU A 61 7.88 -8.60 -4.08
C LEU A 61 8.88 -8.92 -5.20
N GLU A 62 9.75 -7.98 -5.58
CA GLU A 62 10.81 -8.21 -6.58
C GLU A 62 11.88 -9.18 -6.06
N LYS A 63 12.26 -9.09 -4.77
CA LYS A 63 13.20 -10.02 -4.12
C LYS A 63 12.58 -11.39 -3.85
N SER A 64 11.25 -11.50 -3.87
CA SER A 64 10.57 -12.74 -3.52
C SER A 64 10.61 -13.76 -4.65
N ARG A 65 10.99 -15.00 -4.32
CA ARG A 65 10.89 -16.12 -5.25
C ARG A 65 9.41 -16.46 -5.49
N LYS A 66 9.03 -16.55 -6.76
CA LYS A 66 7.72 -17.04 -7.17
C LYS A 66 7.75 -18.56 -7.16
N VAL A 67 6.72 -19.18 -6.59
CA VAL A 67 6.53 -20.63 -6.59
C VAL A 67 5.29 -20.90 -7.44
N ASN A 68 5.43 -21.68 -8.52
CA ASN A 68 4.36 -21.94 -9.50
C ASN A 68 3.70 -20.66 -10.04
N GLY A 69 4.52 -19.63 -10.33
CA GLY A 69 4.04 -18.34 -10.83
C GLY A 69 3.27 -17.49 -9.81
N LYS A 70 3.10 -17.96 -8.57
CA LYS A 70 2.41 -17.28 -7.48
C LYS A 70 3.38 -16.84 -6.38
N LEU A 71 2.98 -15.88 -5.57
CA LEU A 71 3.71 -15.51 -4.36
C LEU A 71 3.58 -16.62 -3.32
N SER A 72 4.68 -16.93 -2.63
CA SER A 72 4.63 -17.84 -1.49
C SER A 72 3.77 -17.27 -0.36
N LYS A 73 3.12 -18.15 0.43
CA LYS A 73 2.35 -17.74 1.62
C LYS A 73 3.21 -16.93 2.59
N THR A 74 4.50 -17.28 2.72
CA THR A 74 5.47 -16.55 3.54
C THR A 74 5.68 -15.13 3.05
N THR A 75 5.82 -14.92 1.73
CA THR A 75 5.95 -13.58 1.14
C THR A 75 4.70 -12.73 1.39
N ILE A 76 3.51 -13.33 1.19
CA ILE A 76 2.23 -12.64 1.41
C ILE A 76 2.10 -12.21 2.87
N ASN A 77 2.42 -13.09 3.82
CA ASN A 77 2.38 -12.77 5.25
C ASN A 77 3.39 -11.67 5.62
N LYS A 78 4.61 -11.71 5.06
CA LYS A 78 5.61 -10.63 5.26
C LYS A 78 5.10 -9.29 4.73
N ALA A 79 4.54 -9.28 3.52
CA ALA A 79 3.96 -8.09 2.90
C ALA A 79 2.80 -7.52 3.73
N GLN A 80 1.91 -8.37 4.24
CA GLN A 80 0.81 -7.94 5.12
C GLN A 80 1.33 -7.38 6.45
N LYS A 81 2.37 -7.99 7.03
CA LYS A 81 2.99 -7.50 8.27
C LYS A 81 3.63 -6.12 8.06
N LEU A 82 4.31 -5.93 6.93
CA LEU A 82 4.89 -4.65 6.53
C LEU A 82 3.81 -3.56 6.43
N LEU A 83 2.72 -3.84 5.72
CA LEU A 83 1.59 -2.90 5.58
C LEU A 83 0.85 -2.65 6.90
N LYS A 84 0.92 -3.55 7.89
CA LYS A 84 0.36 -3.34 9.23
C LYS A 84 1.25 -2.46 10.11
N ALA A 85 2.58 -2.58 9.98
CA ALA A 85 3.55 -1.79 10.72
C ALA A 85 3.67 -0.34 10.19
N ALA A 86 3.35 -0.13 8.92
CA ALA A 86 3.29 1.19 8.30
C ALA A 86 2.13 2.06 8.81
#